data_AF-A0A9W3DPG1-F1
#
_entry.id   AF-A0A9W3DPG1-F1
#
_cell.length_a   1.000
_cell.length_b   1.000
_cell.length_c   1.000
_cell.angle_alpha   90.00
_cell.angle_beta   90.00
_cell.angle_gamma   90.00
#
_symmetry.space_group_name_H-M   'P 1'
#
loop_
_entity.id
_entity.type
_entity.pdbx_description
1 polymer ?
#
loop_
_entity_poly.entity_id
_entity_poly.type
_entity_poly.pdbx_seq_one_letter_code
_entity_poly.pdbx_strand_id
1 'polypeptide(L)'
;MKKIEMGQNNAEVYRVADKIEYVCDSFFRLAPTLKGDILFLSPPWGGPGYERSGDFKLNMIKPVEGRLLFETALTITKKIIMYLPKNTDRNELEELTYLTSPPLDIVIQENKIGSRIKAITVYYSEIIEDNTPGGKGKTSYFRQKIDEADLREGAKYKPPQRRR
;
A
#
# COMPACT_ATOMS: atom_id res chain seq x y z
N MET A 1 -3.94 -22.79 0.95
CA MET A 1 -3.68 -23.20 -0.44
C MET A 1 -4.59 -22.48 -1.45
N LYS A 2 -5.92 -22.54 -1.34
CA LYS A 2 -6.88 -21.93 -2.28
C LYS A 2 -6.59 -20.50 -2.79
N LYS A 3 -6.12 -19.57 -1.94
CA LYS A 3 -5.80 -18.18 -2.37
C LYS A 3 -4.59 -18.11 -3.33
N ILE A 4 -3.58 -18.94 -3.11
CA ILE A 4 -2.37 -18.97 -3.95
C ILE A 4 -2.70 -19.58 -5.30
N GLU A 5 -3.44 -20.68 -5.33
CA GLU A 5 -3.90 -21.33 -6.58
C GLU A 5 -4.70 -20.34 -7.44
N MET A 6 -5.63 -19.59 -6.84
CA MET A 6 -6.37 -18.53 -7.53
C MET A 6 -5.45 -17.42 -8.06
N GLY A 7 -4.45 -17.03 -7.26
CA GLY A 7 -3.45 -16.04 -7.66
C GLY A 7 -2.63 -16.49 -8.86
N GLN A 8 -2.14 -17.73 -8.85
CA GLN A 8 -1.36 -18.34 -9.93
C GLN A 8 -2.17 -18.44 -11.22
N ASN A 9 -3.39 -18.97 -11.15
CA ASN A 9 -4.29 -19.03 -12.29
C ASN A 9 -4.56 -17.63 -12.88
N ASN A 10 -4.77 -16.62 -12.03
CA ASN A 10 -4.95 -15.25 -12.51
C ASN A 10 -3.67 -14.73 -13.18
N ALA A 11 -2.50 -14.96 -12.60
CA ALA A 11 -1.23 -14.52 -13.18
C ALA A 11 -0.95 -15.17 -14.55
N GLU A 12 -1.34 -16.42 -14.76
CA GLU A 12 -1.29 -17.10 -16.06
C GLU A 12 -2.21 -16.41 -17.08
N VAL A 13 -3.47 -16.15 -16.70
CA VAL A 13 -4.44 -15.43 -17.56
C VAL A 13 -3.91 -14.06 -17.98
N TYR A 14 -3.28 -13.32 -17.05
CA TYR A 14 -2.68 -12.01 -17.32
C TYR A 14 -1.27 -12.08 -17.92
N ARG A 15 -0.70 -13.28 -18.11
CA ARG A 15 0.63 -13.53 -18.72
C ARG A 15 1.78 -12.84 -17.99
N VAL A 16 1.74 -12.91 -16.66
CA VAL A 16 2.78 -12.35 -15.76
C VAL A 16 3.23 -13.36 -14.70
N ALA A 17 2.88 -14.63 -14.86
CA ALA A 17 3.22 -15.70 -13.90
C ALA A 17 4.75 -15.84 -13.68
N ASP A 18 5.55 -15.56 -14.71
CA ASP A 18 7.02 -15.55 -14.67
C ASP A 18 7.61 -14.44 -13.79
N LYS A 19 6.80 -13.46 -13.38
CA LYS A 19 7.23 -12.31 -12.58
C LYS A 19 6.87 -12.44 -11.10
N ILE A 20 6.26 -13.53 -10.68
CA ILE A 20 5.70 -13.69 -9.33
C ILE A 20 6.19 -14.99 -8.71
N GLU A 21 6.83 -14.88 -7.56
CA GLU A 21 7.10 -16.01 -6.67
C GLU A 21 6.03 -16.07 -5.57
N TYR A 22 5.45 -17.25 -5.35
CA TYR A 22 4.40 -17.46 -4.37
C TYR A 22 4.93 -18.22 -3.15
N VAL A 23 4.69 -17.67 -1.96
CA VAL A 23 5.05 -18.31 -0.69
C VAL A 23 3.81 -18.43 0.19
N CYS A 24 3.54 -19.64 0.71
CA CYS A 24 2.41 -19.93 1.58
C CYS A 24 2.83 -19.96 3.05
N ASP A 25 3.09 -18.81 3.64
CA ASP A 25 3.47 -18.73 5.05
C ASP A 25 2.94 -17.45 5.71
N SER A 26 3.13 -17.33 7.03
CA SER A 26 2.91 -16.10 7.78
C SER A 26 3.94 -15.05 7.39
N PHE A 27 3.48 -13.86 7.00
CA PHE A 27 4.36 -12.72 6.74
C PHE A 27 5.33 -12.47 7.91
N PHE A 28 4.86 -12.59 9.15
CA PHE A 28 5.69 -12.36 10.35
C PHE A 28 6.82 -13.38 10.52
N ARG A 29 6.65 -14.60 10.01
CA ARG A 29 7.73 -15.61 10.01
C ARG A 29 8.73 -15.36 8.88
N LEU A 30 8.24 -14.87 7.74
CA LEU A 30 9.07 -14.62 6.57
C LEU A 30 9.82 -13.29 6.64
N ALA A 31 9.27 -12.27 7.32
CA ALA A 31 9.81 -10.92 7.30
C ALA A 31 11.33 -10.82 7.57
N PRO A 32 11.92 -11.58 8.51
CA PRO A 32 13.37 -11.55 8.76
C PRO A 32 14.24 -12.06 7.59
N THR A 33 13.69 -12.84 6.65
CA THR A 33 14.42 -13.40 5.52
C THR A 33 14.14 -12.68 4.20
N LEU A 34 13.10 -11.85 4.16
CA LEU A 34 12.70 -11.12 2.97
C LEU A 34 13.59 -9.89 2.73
N LYS A 35 13.82 -9.59 1.45
CA LYS A 35 14.42 -8.33 0.99
C LYS A 35 13.58 -7.80 -0.16
N GLY A 36 13.36 -6.50 -0.19
CA GLY A 36 12.63 -5.86 -1.28
C GLY A 36 12.67 -4.35 -1.16
N ASP A 37 12.61 -3.66 -2.31
CA ASP A 37 12.67 -2.20 -2.33
C ASP A 37 11.40 -1.57 -1.78
N ILE A 38 10.24 -2.19 -2.05
CA ILE A 38 8.91 -1.71 -1.70
C ILE A 38 8.11 -2.86 -1.09
N LEU A 39 7.35 -2.57 -0.03
CA LEU A 39 6.41 -3.52 0.57
C LEU A 39 4.97 -3.04 0.42
N PHE A 40 4.11 -3.91 -0.12
CA PHE A 40 2.67 -3.65 -0.22
C PHE A 40 1.90 -4.51 0.79
N LEU A 41 1.12 -3.87 1.65
CA LEU A 41 0.34 -4.47 2.72
C LEU A 41 -1.16 -4.31 2.44
N SER A 42 -1.85 -5.43 2.25
CA SER A 42 -3.32 -5.47 2.19
C SER A 42 -3.84 -6.49 3.22
N PRO A 43 -3.79 -6.13 4.52
CA PRO A 43 -4.26 -7.03 5.56
C PRO A 43 -5.80 -7.16 5.50
N PRO A 44 -6.38 -8.21 6.12
CA PRO A 44 -7.83 -8.35 6.16
C PRO A 44 -8.46 -7.31 7.10
N TRP A 45 -9.59 -6.74 6.67
CA TRP A 45 -10.28 -5.67 7.42
C TRP A 45 -11.49 -6.16 8.23
N GLY A 46 -11.68 -7.48 8.36
CA GLY A 46 -12.88 -8.05 9.00
C GLY A 46 -14.12 -8.12 8.08
N GLY A 47 -13.93 -7.97 6.75
CA GLY A 47 -15.01 -8.05 5.76
C GLY A 47 -15.91 -6.80 5.74
N PRO A 48 -17.07 -6.83 5.04
CA PRO A 48 -17.93 -5.65 4.85
C PRO A 48 -18.43 -4.99 6.15
N GLY A 49 -18.28 -5.66 7.29
CA GLY A 49 -18.66 -5.12 8.60
C GLY A 49 -17.81 -3.95 9.09
N TYR A 50 -16.65 -3.66 8.49
CA TYR A 50 -15.80 -2.52 8.87
C TYR A 50 -16.53 -1.17 8.74
N GLU A 51 -17.56 -1.08 7.90
CA GLU A 51 -18.34 0.15 7.70
C GLU A 51 -19.29 0.47 8.88
N ARG A 52 -19.49 -0.47 9.82
CA ARG A 52 -20.39 -0.27 10.96
C ARG A 52 -19.74 0.51 12.11
N SER A 53 -18.42 0.53 12.19
CA SER A 53 -17.66 1.40 13.09
C SER A 53 -17.48 2.76 12.44
N GLY A 54 -17.57 3.85 13.22
CA GLY A 54 -17.30 5.21 12.72
C GLY A 54 -15.90 5.28 12.10
N ASP A 55 -14.88 5.21 12.96
CA ASP A 55 -13.49 5.15 12.53
C ASP A 55 -12.95 3.72 12.63
N PHE A 56 -12.32 3.25 11.56
CA PHE A 56 -11.58 2.00 11.54
C PHE A 56 -10.20 2.21 12.17
N LYS A 57 -9.93 1.53 13.27
CA LYS A 57 -8.66 1.59 14.00
C LYS A 57 -7.71 0.47 13.57
N LEU A 58 -6.41 0.72 13.59
CA LEU A 58 -5.39 -0.25 13.21
C LEU A 58 -5.41 -1.50 14.08
N ASN A 59 -5.85 -1.40 15.34
CA ASN A 59 -6.03 -2.56 16.23
C ASN A 59 -7.17 -3.52 15.82
N MET A 60 -8.06 -3.08 14.91
CA MET A 60 -9.15 -3.88 14.35
C MET A 60 -8.66 -4.82 13.25
N ILE A 61 -7.43 -4.61 12.74
CA ILE A 61 -6.78 -5.56 11.85
C ILE A 61 -6.46 -6.83 12.65
N LYS A 62 -6.82 -7.99 12.08
CA LYS A 62 -6.63 -9.32 12.68
C LYS A 62 -5.99 -10.25 11.64
N PRO A 63 -5.23 -11.29 12.03
CA PRO A 63 -4.97 -11.73 13.41
C PRO A 63 -3.96 -10.84 14.17
N VAL A 64 -3.21 -9.99 13.46
CA VAL A 64 -2.20 -9.11 14.05
C VAL A 64 -2.59 -7.65 13.82
N GLU A 65 -2.40 -6.82 14.84
CA GLU A 65 -2.70 -5.39 14.78
C GLU A 65 -1.87 -4.64 13.74
N GLY A 66 -2.43 -3.57 13.20
CA GLY A 66 -1.83 -2.80 12.11
C GLY A 66 -0.49 -2.16 12.48
N ARG A 67 -0.31 -1.75 13.74
CA ARG A 67 0.97 -1.18 14.19
C ARG A 67 2.09 -2.22 14.14
N LEU A 68 1.91 -3.38 14.76
CA LEU A 68 2.90 -4.46 14.72
C LEU A 68 3.16 -4.95 13.28
N LEU A 69 2.13 -4.97 12.43
CA LEU A 69 2.29 -5.25 11.01
C LEU A 69 3.21 -4.23 10.32
N PHE A 70 3.06 -2.94 10.63
CA PHE A 70 3.90 -1.87 10.08
C PHE A 70 5.32 -1.91 10.64
N GLU A 71 5.50 -2.12 11.95
CA GLU A 71 6.82 -2.29 12.57
C GLU A 71 7.57 -3.48 11.96
N THR A 72 6.87 -4.59 11.70
CA THR A 72 7.44 -5.75 11.00
C THR A 72 7.86 -5.38 9.58
N ALA A 73 7.05 -4.61 8.86
CA ALA A 73 7.38 -4.14 7.52
C ALA A 73 8.63 -3.24 7.46
N LEU A 74 8.83 -2.40 8.48
CA LEU A 74 10.01 -1.53 8.59
C LEU A 74 11.32 -2.32 8.69
N THR A 75 11.28 -3.58 9.13
CA THR A 75 12.47 -4.45 9.15
C THR A 75 12.95 -4.83 7.74
N ILE A 76 12.10 -4.67 6.72
CA ILE A 76 12.38 -5.01 5.32
C ILE A 76 12.72 -3.75 4.52
N THR A 77 11.88 -2.72 4.58
CA THR A 77 12.04 -1.47 3.83
C THR A 77 11.28 -0.32 4.49
N LYS A 78 11.71 0.92 4.21
CA LYS A 78 11.00 2.14 4.59
C LYS A 78 10.02 2.64 3.52
N LYS A 79 9.96 2.00 2.34
CA LYS A 79 8.98 2.30 1.29
C LYS A 79 7.80 1.34 1.40
N ILE A 80 6.82 1.70 2.23
CA ILE A 80 5.69 0.85 2.59
C ILE A 80 4.41 1.43 2.00
N ILE A 81 3.56 0.56 1.45
CA ILE A 81 2.24 0.91 0.93
C ILE A 81 1.20 0.10 1.70
N MET A 82 0.19 0.75 2.27
CA MET A 82 -0.91 0.10 2.96
C MET A 82 -2.24 0.37 2.25
N TYR A 83 -2.97 -0.69 1.93
CA TYR A 83 -4.34 -0.60 1.41
C TYR A 83 -5.33 -0.85 2.54
N LEU A 84 -6.14 0.17 2.88
CA LEU A 84 -6.93 0.22 4.11
C LEU A 84 -8.37 0.70 3.88
N PRO A 85 -9.30 0.42 4.81
CA PRO A 85 -10.67 0.94 4.75
C PRO A 85 -10.72 2.46 4.62
N LYS A 86 -11.71 2.95 3.87
CA LYS A 86 -11.91 4.39 3.60
C LYS A 86 -12.07 5.25 4.86
N ASN A 87 -12.56 4.66 5.95
CA ASN A 87 -12.80 5.30 7.24
C ASN A 87 -11.69 5.01 8.26
N THR A 88 -10.47 4.66 7.81
CA THR A 88 -9.34 4.47 8.74
C THR A 88 -8.96 5.77 9.42
N ASP A 89 -8.70 5.71 10.73
CA ASP A 89 -8.25 6.87 11.51
C ASP A 89 -6.92 7.38 10.97
N ARG A 90 -6.92 8.63 10.49
CA ARG A 90 -5.74 9.27 9.89
C ARG A 90 -4.69 9.64 10.93
N ASN A 91 -5.07 9.91 12.17
CA ASN A 91 -4.12 10.22 13.24
C ASN A 91 -3.26 8.98 13.52
N GLU A 92 -3.86 7.79 13.59
CA GLU A 92 -3.10 6.54 13.75
C GLU A 92 -2.15 6.30 12.57
N LEU A 93 -2.53 6.69 11.34
CA LEU A 93 -1.66 6.58 10.17
C LEU A 93 -0.46 7.54 10.23
N GLU A 94 -0.66 8.76 10.72
CA GLU A 94 0.40 9.75 10.95
C GLU A 94 1.33 9.31 12.08
N GLU A 95 0.79 8.74 13.16
CA GLU A 95 1.58 8.21 14.28
C GLU A 95 2.61 7.15 13.83
N LEU A 96 2.28 6.33 12.82
CA LEU A 96 3.21 5.35 12.27
C LEU A 96 4.46 5.98 11.66
N THR A 97 4.39 7.24 11.20
CA THR A 97 5.56 7.92 10.60
C THR A 97 6.68 8.14 11.60
N TYR A 98 6.35 8.31 12.88
CA TYR A 98 7.30 8.57 13.97
C TYR A 98 7.96 7.30 14.52
N LEU A 99 7.63 6.12 13.98
CA LEU A 99 8.32 4.87 14.29
C LEU A 99 9.77 4.83 13.75
N THR A 100 10.12 5.76 12.87
CA THR A 100 11.48 5.95 12.37
C THR A 100 12.04 7.30 12.78
N SER A 101 13.37 7.39 12.83
CA SER A 101 14.09 8.65 12.96
C SER A 101 15.06 8.81 11.78
N PRO A 102 14.89 9.83 10.91
CA PRO A 102 13.81 10.82 10.90
C PRO A 102 12.43 10.20 10.60
N PRO A 103 11.32 10.89 10.91
CA PRO A 103 9.98 10.43 10.55
C PRO A 103 9.81 10.26 9.04
N LEU A 104 9.00 9.27 8.63
CA LEU A 104 8.66 9.08 7.22
C LEU A 104 7.70 10.18 6.72
N ASP A 105 7.73 10.48 5.43
CA ASP A 105 6.63 11.18 4.77
C ASP A 105 5.48 10.21 4.50
N ILE A 106 4.27 10.75 4.52
CA ILE A 106 3.03 10.03 4.25
C ILE A 106 2.24 10.70 3.12
N VAL A 107 1.74 9.90 2.20
CA VAL A 107 0.76 10.33 1.18
C VAL A 107 -0.45 9.42 1.27
N ILE A 108 -1.65 10.00 1.42
CA ILE A 108 -2.90 9.25 1.49
C ILE A 108 -3.72 9.52 0.23
N GLN A 109 -3.93 8.47 -0.57
CA GLN A 109 -4.74 8.51 -1.79
C GLN A 109 -6.10 7.84 -1.58
N GLU A 110 -7.18 8.52 -1.97
CA GLU A 110 -8.52 7.93 -1.95
C GLU A 110 -8.79 7.11 -3.21
N ASN A 111 -9.18 5.85 -3.03
CA ASN A 111 -9.57 4.99 -4.14
C ASN A 111 -11.09 5.10 -4.37
N LYS A 112 -11.48 5.61 -5.54
CA LYS A 112 -12.90 5.87 -5.89
C LYS A 112 -13.37 4.92 -7.00
N ILE A 113 -14.61 4.47 -6.90
CA ILE A 113 -15.36 3.84 -8.00
C ILE A 113 -16.57 4.72 -8.26
N GLY A 114 -16.58 5.40 -9.41
CA GLY A 114 -17.49 6.51 -9.67
C GLY A 114 -17.26 7.62 -8.65
N SER A 115 -18.33 8.12 -8.02
CA SER A 115 -18.25 9.14 -6.97
C SER A 115 -18.00 8.60 -5.56
N ARG A 116 -17.98 7.26 -5.38
CA ARG A 116 -17.90 6.64 -4.05
C ARG A 116 -16.49 6.21 -3.71
N ILE A 117 -15.98 6.69 -2.58
CA ILE A 117 -14.73 6.21 -1.99
C ILE A 117 -14.94 4.77 -1.50
N LYS A 118 -13.99 3.89 -1.84
CA LYS A 118 -13.99 2.47 -1.46
C LYS A 118 -12.93 2.15 -0.42
N ALA A 119 -11.77 2.77 -0.54
CA ALA A 119 -10.62 2.51 0.31
C ALA A 119 -9.68 3.72 0.26
N ILE A 120 -8.64 3.69 1.09
CA ILE A 120 -7.47 4.55 0.95
C ILE A 120 -6.23 3.69 0.69
N THR A 121 -5.30 4.23 -0.10
CA THR A 121 -3.94 3.71 -0.22
C THR A 121 -3.02 4.71 0.45
N VAL A 122 -2.25 4.23 1.42
CA VAL A 122 -1.34 5.04 2.21
C VAL A 122 0.08 4.67 1.82
N TYR A 123 0.86 5.67 1.41
CA TYR A 123 2.24 5.51 0.98
C TYR A 123 3.16 6.14 2.02
N TYR A 124 4.13 5.37 2.49
CA TYR A 124 5.16 5.79 3.43
C TYR A 124 6.53 5.71 2.76
N SER A 125 7.33 6.75 2.88
CA SER A 125 8.72 6.72 2.42
C SER A 125 9.58 7.76 3.11
N GLU A 126 10.89 7.56 3.06
CA GLU A 126 11.85 8.58 3.50
C GLU A 126 11.70 9.85 2.68
N ILE A 127 11.97 10.99 3.33
CA ILE A 127 12.14 12.28 2.68
C ILE A 127 13.52 12.28 2.02
N ILE A 128 13.56 12.67 0.76
CA ILE A 128 14.74 12.81 -0.07
C ILE A 128 14.92 14.31 -0.36
N GLU A 129 16.16 14.79 -0.29
CA GLU A 129 16.48 16.14 -0.74
C GLU A 129 16.57 16.16 -2.27
N ASP A 130 15.70 16.94 -2.90
CA ASP A 130 15.77 17.17 -4.35
C ASP A 130 16.89 18.18 -4.65
N ASN A 131 18.07 17.66 -4.98
CA ASN A 131 19.26 18.46 -5.31
C ASN A 131 19.32 18.86 -6.81
N THR A 132 18.25 18.68 -7.58
CA THR A 132 18.25 19.11 -8.99
C THR A 132 18.14 20.64 -9.14
N PRO A 133 18.79 21.26 -10.13
CA PRO A 133 18.68 22.70 -10.36
C PRO A 133 17.22 23.09 -10.70
N GLY A 134 16.56 23.82 -9.80
CA GLY A 134 15.13 24.16 -9.89
C GLY A 134 14.20 23.21 -9.11
N GLY A 135 14.74 22.27 -8.35
CA GLY A 135 14.00 21.32 -7.52
C GLY A 135 13.14 21.99 -6.43
N LYS A 136 11.96 21.43 -6.19
CA LYS A 136 10.99 21.95 -5.20
C LYS A 136 11.32 21.44 -3.78
N GLY A 137 12.52 21.70 -3.26
CA GLY A 137 12.88 21.35 -1.89
C GLY A 137 12.75 19.86 -1.51
N LYS A 138 12.65 19.57 -0.20
CA LYS A 138 12.51 18.21 0.36
C LYS A 138 11.20 17.54 -0.09
N THR A 139 11.28 16.34 -0.67
CA THR A 139 10.11 15.56 -1.14
C THR A 139 10.29 14.07 -0.88
N SER A 140 9.24 13.25 -0.99
CA SER A 140 9.33 11.79 -0.82
C SER A 140 9.19 11.05 -2.16
N TYR A 141 9.71 9.82 -2.20
CA TYR A 141 9.68 8.97 -3.40
C TYR A 141 8.24 8.82 -3.95
N PHE A 142 7.28 8.51 -3.07
CA PHE A 142 5.91 8.28 -3.51
C PHE A 142 5.20 9.56 -3.91
N ARG A 143 5.46 10.69 -3.24
CA ARG A 143 4.90 11.98 -3.65
C ARG A 143 5.32 12.33 -5.08
N GLN A 144 6.62 12.23 -5.37
CA GLN A 144 7.13 12.46 -6.73
C GLN A 144 6.46 11.53 -7.76
N LYS A 145 6.33 10.24 -7.45
CA LYS A 145 5.74 9.27 -8.38
C LYS A 145 4.25 9.45 -8.60
N ILE A 146 3.51 9.87 -7.58
CA ILE A 146 2.08 10.19 -7.70
C ILE A 146 1.90 11.46 -8.51
N ASP A 147 2.66 12.52 -8.24
CA ASP A 147 2.61 13.75 -9.02
C ASP A 147 2.93 13.48 -10.51
N GLU A 148 3.96 12.68 -10.79
CA GLU A 148 4.29 12.22 -12.16
C GLU A 148 3.15 11.40 -12.80
N ALA A 149 2.47 10.56 -12.03
CA ALA A 149 1.36 9.74 -12.51
C ALA A 149 0.11 10.56 -12.79
N ASP A 150 -0.26 11.50 -11.92
CA ASP A 150 -1.41 12.38 -12.09
C ASP A 150 -1.26 13.27 -13.33
N LEU A 151 -0.03 13.75 -13.60
CA LEU A 151 0.31 14.44 -14.84
C LEU A 151 0.11 13.56 -16.08
N ARG A 152 0.35 12.24 -15.96
CA ARG A 152 0.14 11.26 -17.04
C ARG A 152 -1.32 10.80 -17.16
N GLU A 153 -2.08 10.69 -16.08
CA GLU A 153 -3.49 10.28 -16.12
C GLU A 153 -4.41 11.36 -16.71
N GLY A 154 -3.98 12.63 -16.70
CA GLY A 154 -4.50 13.65 -17.62
C GLY A 154 -4.49 13.22 -19.10
N ALA A 155 -3.66 12.23 -19.46
CA ALA A 155 -3.64 11.52 -20.74
C ALA A 155 -4.35 10.13 -20.67
N LYS A 156 -5.65 10.14 -20.34
CA LYS A 156 -6.69 9.13 -20.67
C LYS A 156 -6.26 7.64 -20.68
N TYR A 157 -6.58 6.91 -19.61
CA TYR A 157 -6.67 5.44 -19.61
C TYR A 157 -7.76 4.93 -20.57
N LYS A 158 -7.42 4.03 -21.50
CA LYS A 158 -8.37 3.26 -22.33
C LYS A 158 -8.40 1.80 -21.83
N PRO A 159 -9.51 1.32 -21.25
CA PRO A 159 -9.59 -0.06 -20.81
C PRO A 159 -9.53 -1.03 -22.01
N PRO A 160 -8.93 -2.22 -21.84
CA PRO A 160 -8.94 -3.25 -22.87
C PRO A 160 -10.38 -3.70 -23.17
N GLN A 161 -10.72 -3.73 -24.47
CA GLN A 161 -12.03 -4.21 -24.92
C GLN A 161 -12.17 -5.70 -24.61
N ARG A 162 -13.23 -6.08 -23.89
CA ARG A 162 -13.62 -7.48 -23.73
C ARG A 162 -13.90 -8.07 -25.12
N ARG A 163 -13.13 -9.10 -25.51
CA ARG A 163 -13.55 -9.97 -26.62
C ARG A 163 -14.79 -10.73 -26.18
N ARG A 164 -15.88 -10.59 -26.96
CA ARG A 164 -17.08 -11.40 -26.83
C ARG A 164 -16.82 -12.82 -27.29
#